data_AF-V4TMP0-F1
#
_entry.id   AF-V4TMP0-F1
#
_cell.length_a   1.000
_cell.length_b   1.000
_cell.length_c   1.000
_cell.angle_alpha   90.00
_cell.angle_beta   90.00
_cell.angle_gamma   90.00
#
_symmetry.space_group_name_H-M   'P 1'
#
loop_
_entity.id
_entity.type
_entity.pdbx_description
1 polymer ?
#
loop_
_entity_poly.entity_id
_entity_poly.type
_entity_poly.pdbx_seq_one_letter_code
_entity_poly.pdbx_strand_id
1 'polypeptide(L)'
;DSTFEFERKRNRPERYDRNLAENTLKAIKKIDKIRVAREERHHKLRMKGKKAKEQKEAAIELEQGIHLVKAPSVLAQDQSLTLPKIKVKVQAQAEENQAMEE
;
A
#
# COMPACT_ATOMS: atom_id res chain seq x y z
N ASP A 1 -19.43 -1.26 12.85
CA ASP A 1 -18.22 -1.44 13.69
C ASP A 1 -18.52 -0.85 15.06
N SER A 2 -18.13 -1.52 16.14
CA SER A 2 -18.37 -1.04 17.51
C SER A 2 -17.55 0.19 17.87
N THR A 3 -16.49 0.52 17.12
CA THR A 3 -15.68 1.72 17.33
C THR A 3 -16.47 3.02 17.13
N PHE A 4 -17.48 3.03 16.24
CA PHE A 4 -18.29 4.23 15.96
C PHE A 4 -19.27 4.60 17.08
N GLU A 5 -19.54 3.69 18.01
CA GLU A 5 -20.42 3.95 19.15
C GLU A 5 -19.83 4.97 20.14
N PHE A 6 -18.50 5.11 20.17
CA PHE A 6 -17.78 5.99 21.09
C PHE A 6 -17.80 7.47 20.66
N GLU A 7 -18.13 7.77 19.39
CA GLU A 7 -18.14 9.13 18.83
C GLU A 7 -19.50 9.84 19.02
N ARG A 8 -20.47 9.18 19.65
CA ARG A 8 -21.84 9.71 19.81
C ARG A 8 -21.87 10.93 20.72
N LYS A 9 -22.71 11.90 20.36
CA LYS A 9 -22.98 13.08 21.19
C LYS A 9 -23.62 12.67 22.52
N ARG A 10 -23.02 13.08 23.63
CA ARG A 10 -23.57 12.94 24.98
C ARG A 10 -24.35 14.21 25.34
N ASN A 11 -25.66 14.09 25.50
CA ASN A 11 -26.55 15.23 25.84
C ASN A 11 -26.70 15.45 27.36
N ARG A 12 -26.01 14.67 28.19
CA ARG A 12 -25.96 14.83 29.65
C ARG A 12 -24.50 14.97 30.08
N PRO A 13 -24.10 16.07 30.72
CA PRO A 13 -22.76 16.20 31.27
C PRO A 13 -22.61 15.33 32.52
N GLU A 14 -21.43 14.78 32.71
CA GLU A 14 -21.02 14.10 33.94
C GLU A 14 -20.12 15.03 34.76
N ARG A 15 -20.08 14.85 36.08
CA ARG A 15 -19.14 15.60 36.93
C ARG A 15 -17.71 15.18 36.58
N TYR A 16 -16.79 16.13 36.66
CA TYR A 16 -15.38 15.87 36.41
C TYR A 16 -14.82 14.87 37.44
N ASP A 17 -14.22 13.80 36.93
CA ASP A 17 -13.37 12.87 37.65
C ASP A 17 -12.06 12.72 36.89
N ARG A 18 -10.93 12.99 37.56
CA ARG A 18 -9.60 12.93 36.97
C ARG A 18 -9.25 11.53 36.47
N ASN A 19 -9.61 10.49 37.22
CA ASN A 19 -9.31 9.11 36.84
C ASN A 19 -10.07 8.72 35.57
N LEU A 20 -11.33 9.15 35.46
CA LEU A 20 -12.15 8.97 34.28
C LEU A 20 -11.54 9.69 33.06
N ALA A 21 -11.13 10.95 33.23
CA ALA A 21 -10.51 11.74 32.15
C ALA A 21 -9.19 11.10 31.66
N GLU A 22 -8.32 10.67 32.57
CA GLU A 22 -7.05 10.03 32.20
C GLU A 22 -7.27 8.69 31.47
N ASN A 23 -8.22 7.88 31.93
CA ASN A 23 -8.54 6.59 31.30
C ASN A 23 -9.19 6.76 29.93
N THR A 24 -10.08 7.75 29.77
CA THR A 24 -10.71 8.06 28.48
C THR A 24 -9.70 8.56 27.45
N LEU A 25 -8.75 9.43 27.83
CA LEU A 25 -7.67 9.86 26.93
C LEU A 25 -6.80 8.70 26.43
N LYS A 26 -6.51 7.71 27.31
CA LYS A 26 -5.81 6.48 26.91
C LYS A 26 -6.67 5.61 25.99
N ALA A 27 -7.95 5.48 26.28
CA ALA A 27 -8.89 4.67 25.51
C ALA A 27 -9.10 5.21 24.09
N ILE A 28 -9.25 6.54 23.92
CA ILE A 28 -9.43 7.20 22.61
C ILE A 28 -8.31 6.79 21.65
N LYS A 29 -7.05 6.92 22.06
CA LYS A 29 -5.87 6.55 21.25
C LYS A 29 -5.90 5.07 20.82
N LYS A 30 -6.39 4.18 21.69
CA LYS A 30 -6.49 2.75 21.40
C LYS A 30 -7.63 2.43 20.44
N ILE A 31 -8.78 3.09 20.62
CA ILE A 31 -9.96 2.93 19.75
C ILE A 31 -9.63 3.39 18.33
N ASP A 32 -8.93 4.52 18.17
CA ASP A 32 -8.52 5.02 16.85
C ASP A 32 -7.63 4.02 16.10
N LYS A 33 -6.63 3.44 16.78
CA LYS A 33 -5.77 2.41 16.18
C LYS A 33 -6.56 1.18 15.73
N ILE A 34 -7.54 0.74 16.54
CA ILE A 34 -8.40 -0.39 16.19
C ILE A 34 -9.28 -0.06 14.99
N ARG A 35 -9.84 1.15 14.93
CA ARG A 35 -10.68 1.63 13.83
C ARG A 35 -9.91 1.59 12.50
N VAL A 36 -8.71 2.18 12.46
CA VAL A 36 -7.84 2.18 11.27
C VAL A 36 -7.49 0.75 10.84
N ALA A 37 -7.09 -0.11 11.78
CA ALA A 37 -6.76 -1.51 11.46
C ALA A 37 -7.94 -2.31 10.90
N ARG A 38 -9.16 -2.04 11.37
CA ARG A 38 -10.39 -2.68 10.87
C ARG A 38 -10.79 -2.13 9.50
N GLU A 39 -10.68 -0.82 9.29
CA GLU A 39 -10.92 -0.17 8.01
C GLU A 39 -9.99 -0.72 6.92
N GLU A 40 -8.68 -0.78 7.21
CA GLU A 40 -7.70 -1.37 6.29
C GLU A 40 -8.04 -2.82 5.94
N ARG A 41 -8.42 -3.62 6.94
CA ARG A 41 -8.81 -5.02 6.72
C ARG A 41 -10.04 -5.12 5.84
N HIS A 42 -11.06 -4.30 6.10
CA HIS A 42 -12.27 -4.24 5.31
C HIS A 42 -11.95 -3.85 3.85
N HIS A 43 -11.09 -2.84 3.65
CA HIS A 43 -10.64 -2.44 2.33
C HIS A 43 -9.87 -3.55 1.60
N LYS A 44 -8.94 -4.22 2.28
CA LYS A 44 -8.17 -5.36 1.74
C LYS A 44 -9.10 -6.51 1.32
N LEU A 45 -10.09 -6.86 2.15
CA LEU A 45 -11.07 -7.89 1.83
C LEU A 45 -11.91 -7.52 0.61
N ARG A 46 -12.34 -6.26 0.51
CA ARG A 46 -13.08 -5.75 -0.65
C ARG A 46 -12.26 -5.85 -1.94
N MET A 47 -10.97 -5.52 -1.88
CA MET A 47 -10.09 -5.53 -3.06
C MET A 47 -9.52 -6.90 -3.44
N LYS A 48 -9.67 -7.92 -2.58
CA LYS A 48 -9.07 -9.26 -2.77
C LYS A 48 -9.43 -9.91 -4.12
N GLY A 49 -10.65 -9.70 -4.62
CA GLY A 49 -11.12 -10.30 -5.88
C GLY A 49 -10.72 -9.57 -7.15
N LYS A 50 -10.22 -8.33 -7.07
CA LYS A 50 -9.97 -7.49 -8.26
C LYS A 50 -8.91 -8.10 -9.18
N LYS A 51 -7.79 -8.59 -8.61
CA LYS A 51 -6.69 -9.18 -9.39
C LYS A 51 -7.14 -10.36 -10.26
N ALA A 52 -8.00 -11.23 -9.74
CA ALA A 52 -8.50 -12.36 -10.49
C ALA A 52 -9.45 -11.95 -11.62
N LYS A 53 -10.22 -10.86 -11.45
CA LYS A 53 -11.06 -10.30 -12.51
C LYS A 53 -10.19 -9.67 -13.61
N GLU A 54 -9.23 -8.85 -13.22
CA GLU A 54 -8.29 -8.18 -14.11
C GLU A 54 -7.50 -9.19 -14.96
N GLN A 55 -7.05 -10.31 -14.38
CA GLN A 55 -6.41 -11.38 -15.15
C GLN A 55 -7.35 -12.05 -16.16
N LYS A 56 -8.61 -12.25 -15.81
CA LYS A 56 -9.61 -12.83 -16.72
C LYS A 56 -9.94 -11.87 -17.86
N GLU A 57 -10.14 -10.60 -17.54
CA GLU A 57 -10.38 -9.53 -18.52
C GLU A 57 -9.18 -9.40 -19.46
N ALA A 58 -7.95 -9.34 -18.94
CA ALA A 58 -6.74 -9.30 -19.76
C ALA A 58 -6.57 -10.54 -20.66
N ALA A 59 -6.97 -11.73 -20.20
CA ALA A 59 -6.94 -12.93 -21.03
C ALA A 59 -7.94 -12.84 -22.20
N ILE A 60 -9.15 -12.34 -21.93
CA ILE A 60 -10.19 -12.13 -22.95
C ILE A 60 -9.74 -11.05 -23.95
N GLU A 61 -9.19 -9.94 -23.46
CA GLU A 61 -8.67 -8.86 -24.31
C GLU A 61 -7.51 -9.35 -25.19
N LEU A 62 -6.60 -10.15 -24.63
CA LEU A 62 -5.49 -10.73 -25.39
C LEU A 62 -6.00 -11.65 -26.50
N GLU A 63 -7.00 -12.50 -26.20
CA GLU A 63 -7.62 -13.40 -27.18
C GLU A 63 -8.28 -12.63 -28.34
N GLN A 64 -8.95 -11.51 -28.03
CA GLN A 64 -9.56 -10.65 -29.04
C GLN A 64 -8.52 -9.82 -29.82
N GLY A 65 -7.45 -9.39 -29.14
CA GLY A 65 -6.45 -8.45 -29.63
C GLY A 65 -5.19 -9.07 -30.22
N ILE A 66 -5.12 -10.40 -30.41
CA ILE A 66 -3.91 -11.11 -30.89
C ILE A 66 -3.29 -10.46 -32.12
N HIS A 67 -4.13 -9.97 -33.04
CA HIS A 67 -3.72 -9.36 -34.30
C HIS A 67 -3.01 -8.00 -34.16
N LEU A 68 -3.19 -7.30 -33.03
CA LEU A 68 -2.56 -5.99 -32.76
C LEU A 68 -1.14 -6.10 -32.20
N VAL A 69 -0.77 -7.29 -31.70
CA VAL A 69 0.50 -7.51 -30.99
C VAL A 69 1.44 -8.33 -31.87
N LYS A 70 2.60 -7.76 -32.24
CA LYS A 70 3.67 -8.55 -32.88
C LYS A 70 4.26 -9.53 -31.87
N ALA A 71 4.56 -10.75 -32.33
CA ALA A 71 5.20 -11.75 -31.49
C ALA A 71 6.52 -11.22 -30.90
N PRO A 72 6.80 -11.48 -29.62
CA PRO A 72 7.99 -10.96 -28.93
C PRO A 72 9.31 -11.43 -29.58
N SER A 73 9.28 -12.58 -30.28
CA SER A 73 10.41 -13.08 -31.07
C SER A 73 10.80 -12.15 -32.23
N VAL A 74 9.82 -11.48 -32.85
CA VAL A 74 10.05 -10.56 -33.97
C VAL A 74 10.67 -9.25 -33.46
N LEU A 75 10.21 -8.74 -32.31
CA LEU A 75 10.77 -7.53 -31.69
C LEU A 75 12.22 -7.71 -31.22
N ALA A 76 12.62 -8.92 -30.81
CA ALA A 76 13.98 -9.21 -30.39
C ALA A 76 15.00 -9.22 -31.56
N GLN A 77 14.51 -9.39 -32.79
CA GLN A 77 15.34 -9.35 -34.00
C GLN A 77 15.50 -7.92 -34.54
N ASP A 78 14.61 -7.00 -34.16
CA ASP A 78 14.68 -5.59 -34.54
C ASP A 78 15.83 -4.89 -33.79
N GLN A 79 16.99 -4.80 -34.45
CA GLN A 79 18.24 -4.23 -33.92
C GLN A 79 18.12 -2.77 -33.44
N SER A 80 17.08 -2.04 -33.85
CA SER A 80 16.82 -0.65 -33.45
C SER A 80 16.26 -0.50 -32.04
N LEU A 81 15.67 -1.56 -31.46
CA LEU A 81 15.05 -1.54 -30.12
C LEU A 81 15.97 -2.10 -29.02
N THR A 82 17.11 -2.69 -29.38
CA THR A 82 18.07 -3.24 -28.42
C THR A 82 19.20 -2.26 -28.13
N LEU A 83 19.31 -1.80 -26.89
CA LEU A 83 20.47 -1.00 -26.46
C LEU A 83 21.76 -1.84 -26.58
N PRO A 84 22.85 -1.30 -27.13
CA PRO A 84 24.13 -1.99 -27.17
C PRO A 84 24.57 -2.30 -25.74
N LYS A 85 24.92 -3.56 -25.46
CA LYS A 85 25.39 -4.03 -24.14
C LYS A 85 26.78 -3.46 -23.85
N ILE A 86 26.86 -2.18 -23.51
CA ILE A 86 28.09 -1.52 -23.07
C ILE A 86 28.32 -1.89 -21.60
N LYS A 87 29.33 -2.73 -21.35
CA LYS A 87 29.72 -3.12 -19.99
C LYS A 87 30.60 -2.02 -19.38
N VAL A 88 30.01 -1.15 -18.56
CA VAL A 88 30.77 -0.16 -17.76
C VAL A 88 31.19 -0.80 -16.44
N LYS A 89 32.50 -0.84 -16.16
CA LYS A 89 33.04 -1.24 -14.84
C LYS A 89 32.93 -0.04 -13.89
N VAL A 90 32.06 -0.14 -12.88
CA VAL A 90 31.96 0.86 -11.81
C VAL A 90 32.89 0.44 -10.67
N GLN A 91 33.91 1.25 -10.36
CA GLN A 91 34.72 1.10 -9.16
C GLN A 91 34.03 1.83 -8.00
N ALA A 92 33.70 1.12 -6.93
CA ALA A 92 33.14 1.71 -5.71
C ALA A 92 34.27 2.25 -4.83
N GLN A 93 34.26 3.55 -4.53
CA GLN A 93 35.07 4.15 -3.47
C GLN A 93 34.24 4.16 -2.19
N ALA A 94 34.77 3.56 -1.12
CA ALA A 94 34.18 3.57 0.21
C ALA A 94 34.60 4.86 0.92
N GLU A 95 33.64 5.69 1.30
CA GLU A 95 33.86 6.82 2.21
C GLU A 95 33.47 6.38 3.63
N GLU A 96 34.50 6.25 4.46
CA GLU A 96 34.45 5.99 5.89
C GLU A 96 34.12 7.31 6.61
N ASN A 97 32.85 7.55 6.91
CA ASN A 97 32.44 8.70 7.73
C ASN A 97 32.40 8.29 9.21
N GLN A 98 33.42 8.73 9.93
CA GLN A 98 33.57 8.63 11.37
C GLN A 98 32.38 9.29 12.10
N ALA A 99 31.88 8.60 13.13
CA ALA A 99 30.88 9.09 14.06
C ALA A 99 31.40 10.33 14.81
N MET A 100 30.62 11.41 14.82
CA MET A 100 30.84 12.58 15.66
C MET A 100 29.91 12.44 16.88
N GLU A 101 30.51 12.18 18.04
CA GLU A 101 29.88 12.37 19.36
C GLU A 101 29.77 13.88 19.64
N GLU A 102 28.55 14.34 19.93
CA GLU A 102 28.17 15.25 21.04
C GLU A 102 26.63 15.37 21.11
#